data_AF-A0A7S3BWZ7-F1
#
_entry.id   AF-A0A7S3BWZ7-F1
#
_cell.length_a   1.000
_cell.length_b   1.000
_cell.length_c   1.000
_cell.angle_alpha   90.00
_cell.angle_beta   90.00
_cell.angle_gamma   90.00
#
_symmetry.space_group_name_H-M   'P 1'
#
loop_
_entity.id
_entity.type
_entity.pdbx_description
1 polymer ?
#
loop_
_entity_poly.entity_id
_entity_poly.type
_entity_poly.pdbx_seq_one_letter_code
_entity_poly.pdbx_strand_id
1 'polypeptide(L)'
;GGCANLLEAPPPAALEAVELCGRLPLALGLAGCIIVELADTWQNDLVPLLREEFEDASVEERVVNVSLRVVPEAMRDGVEGLFALYGCFPEDLTVPASAIDLLAPLMPGEEAVRQAAAKKLQVRRWLQALLKANLLRSEAASGSVEAGVSVHDLVRDCMIRRLEKDPAGGLRATQRQAVTLLLAAFDAAGPVA
;
A
#
# COMPACT_ATOMS: atom_id res chain seq x y z
N GLY A 1 -18.98 10.03 28.42
CA GLY A 1 -17.94 10.85 27.77
C GLY A 1 -18.15 10.74 26.27
N GLY A 2 -18.18 11.84 25.53
CA GLY A 2 -18.43 11.75 24.08
C GLY A 2 -18.27 13.07 23.33
N CYS A 3 -18.64 14.20 23.94
CA CYS A 3 -18.51 15.51 23.29
C CYS A 3 -17.65 16.52 24.06
N ALA A 4 -17.31 16.27 25.33
CA ALA A 4 -16.49 17.20 26.12
C ALA A 4 -15.08 17.37 25.53
N ASN A 5 -14.48 16.29 25.00
CA ASN A 5 -13.17 16.32 24.37
C ASN A 5 -13.19 16.87 22.93
N LEU A 6 -14.38 17.01 22.30
CA LEU A 6 -14.51 17.69 21.01
C LEU A 6 -14.41 19.23 21.14
N LEU A 7 -14.52 19.74 22.38
CA LEU A 7 -14.36 21.16 22.71
C LEU A 7 -12.92 21.50 23.09
N GLU A 8 -12.07 20.51 23.34
CA GLU A 8 -10.65 20.73 23.58
C GLU A 8 -9.97 21.01 22.24
N ALA A 9 -9.13 22.05 22.19
CA ALA A 9 -8.35 22.34 21.00
C ALA A 9 -7.47 21.11 20.67
N PRO A 10 -7.39 20.70 19.39
CA PRO A 10 -6.54 19.59 19.01
C PRO A 10 -5.08 19.91 19.35
N PRO A 11 -4.24 18.90 19.67
CA PRO A 11 -2.84 19.15 19.96
C PRO A 11 -2.14 19.79 18.75
N PRO A 12 -1.10 20.62 18.95
CA PRO A 12 -0.43 21.33 17.86
C PRO A 12 0.05 20.40 16.73
N ALA A 13 0.51 19.20 17.06
CA ALA A 13 0.93 18.19 16.09
C ALA A 13 -0.18 17.78 15.12
N ALA A 14 -1.45 17.74 15.56
CA ALA A 14 -2.58 17.44 14.67
C ALA A 14 -2.83 18.58 13.67
N LEU A 15 -2.79 19.83 14.14
CA LEU A 15 -2.98 21.00 13.27
C LEU A 15 -1.86 21.06 12.22
N GLU A 16 -0.63 20.82 12.64
CA GLU A 16 0.52 20.82 11.74
C GLU A 16 0.47 19.66 10.75
N ALA A 17 0.12 18.45 11.19
CA ALA A 17 -0.06 17.31 10.29
C ALA A 17 -1.13 17.58 9.22
N VAL A 18 -2.21 18.29 9.55
CA VAL A 18 -3.25 18.69 8.58
C VAL A 18 -2.69 19.62 7.50
N GLU A 19 -1.88 20.60 7.89
CA GLU A 19 -1.20 21.50 6.93
C GLU A 19 -0.17 20.74 6.07
N LEU A 20 0.62 19.85 6.67
CA LEU A 20 1.57 19.00 5.95
C LEU A 20 0.86 18.02 5.00
N CYS A 21 -0.38 17.62 5.29
CA CYS A 21 -1.21 16.82 4.38
C CYS A 21 -1.90 17.66 3.30
N GLY A 22 -1.65 18.97 3.23
CA GLY A 22 -2.29 19.87 2.25
C GLY A 22 -3.81 19.91 2.36
N ARG A 23 -4.36 19.46 3.50
CA ARG A 23 -5.81 19.29 3.74
C ARG A 23 -6.50 18.34 2.72
N LEU A 24 -5.74 17.44 2.10
CA LEU A 24 -6.26 16.48 1.14
C LEU A 24 -6.88 15.27 1.86
N PRO A 25 -8.13 14.87 1.54
CA PRO A 25 -8.80 13.76 2.24
C PRO A 25 -8.02 12.44 2.23
N LEU A 26 -7.37 12.11 1.11
CA LEU A 26 -6.54 10.91 1.00
C LEU A 26 -5.32 10.98 1.93
N ALA A 27 -4.56 12.08 1.86
CA ALA A 27 -3.38 12.29 2.69
C ALA A 27 -3.72 12.28 4.19
N LEU A 28 -4.84 12.91 4.57
CA LEU A 28 -5.33 12.87 5.94
C LEU A 28 -5.74 11.47 6.38
N GLY A 29 -6.37 10.68 5.51
CA GLY A 29 -6.72 9.30 5.78
C GLY A 29 -5.49 8.43 6.03
N LEU A 30 -4.45 8.58 5.21
CA LEU A 30 -3.18 7.88 5.39
C LEU A 30 -2.46 8.33 6.68
N ALA A 31 -2.42 9.65 6.95
CA ALA A 31 -1.84 10.19 8.19
C ALA A 31 -2.57 9.68 9.45
N GLY A 32 -3.89 9.52 9.38
CA GLY A 32 -4.68 8.88 10.43
C GLY A 32 -4.24 7.43 10.69
N CYS A 33 -3.97 6.65 9.64
CA CYS A 33 -3.42 5.30 9.77
C CYS A 33 -2.01 5.29 10.38
N ILE A 34 -1.16 6.26 10.00
CA ILE A 34 0.18 6.43 10.59
C ILE A 34 0.08 6.71 12.09
N ILE A 35 -0.86 7.55 12.53
CA ILE A 35 -1.12 7.81 13.95
C ILE A 35 -1.45 6.52 14.70
N VAL A 36 -2.28 5.66 14.11
CA VAL A 36 -2.63 4.36 14.72
C VAL A 36 -1.40 3.48 14.90
N GLU A 37 -0.48 3.47 13.94
CA GLU A 37 0.74 2.66 14.01
C GLU A 37 1.77 3.23 14.99
N LEU A 38 1.92 4.56 15.07
CA LEU A 38 2.80 5.22 16.05
C LEU A 38 2.26 5.15 17.49
N ALA A 39 0.97 4.86 17.66
CA ALA A 39 0.30 4.79 18.96
C ALA A 39 0.67 6.00 19.85
N ASP A 40 1.19 5.80 21.04
CA ASP A 40 1.40 6.87 22.03
C ASP A 40 2.46 7.91 21.63
N THR A 41 3.31 7.64 20.63
CA THR A 41 4.41 8.55 20.24
C THR A 41 4.02 9.48 19.08
N TRP A 42 2.82 9.35 18.53
CA TRP A 42 2.42 10.04 17.30
C TRP A 42 2.58 11.56 17.34
N GLN A 43 2.35 12.20 18.49
CA GLN A 43 2.45 13.66 18.63
C GLN A 43 3.88 14.18 18.46
N ASN A 44 4.88 13.35 18.78
CA ASN A 44 6.29 13.71 18.67
C ASN A 44 6.86 13.29 17.31
N ASP A 45 6.38 12.17 16.75
CA ASP A 45 7.03 11.53 15.61
C ASP A 45 6.39 11.90 14.28
N LEU A 46 5.06 12.03 14.19
CA LEU A 46 4.34 12.18 12.91
C LEU A 46 4.85 13.37 12.08
N VAL A 47 4.96 14.54 12.71
CA VAL A 47 5.37 15.78 12.02
C VAL A 47 6.81 15.69 11.49
N PRO A 48 7.81 15.27 12.28
CA PRO A 48 9.15 14.98 11.76
C PRO A 48 9.15 14.01 10.59
N LEU A 49 8.45 12.87 10.71
CA LEU A 49 8.35 11.87 9.62
C LEU A 49 7.82 12.50 8.34
N LEU A 50 6.74 13.30 8.45
CA LEU A 50 6.18 14.00 7.31
C LEU A 50 7.15 15.07 6.77
N ARG A 51 7.90 15.78 7.61
CA ARG A 51 8.82 16.85 7.16
C ARG A 51 10.08 16.35 6.43
N GLU A 52 10.55 15.15 6.73
CA GLU A 52 11.78 14.60 6.13
C GLU A 52 11.68 14.35 4.62
N GLU A 53 10.47 14.18 4.08
CA GLU A 53 10.22 13.80 2.68
C GLU A 53 10.02 15.01 1.73
N PHE A 54 10.39 16.22 2.15
CA PHE A 54 10.00 17.47 1.47
C PHE A 54 10.81 17.90 0.26
N GLU A 55 11.92 17.23 -0.08
CA GLU A 55 12.84 17.82 -1.06
C GLU A 55 12.35 17.76 -2.52
N ASP A 56 11.49 16.81 -2.93
CA ASP A 56 10.95 16.78 -4.32
C ASP A 56 9.62 16.00 -4.52
N ALA A 57 9.00 15.48 -3.46
CA ALA A 57 7.82 14.61 -3.57
C ALA A 57 6.48 15.38 -3.50
N SER A 58 5.43 14.86 -4.17
CA SER A 58 4.06 15.35 -3.95
C SER A 58 3.61 15.02 -2.52
N VAL A 59 2.56 15.70 -2.04
CA VAL A 59 2.01 15.48 -0.69
C VAL A 59 1.59 14.02 -0.52
N GLU A 60 0.96 13.44 -1.52
CA GLU A 60 0.51 12.04 -1.52
C GLU A 60 1.67 11.07 -1.52
N GLU A 61 2.66 11.27 -2.39
CA GLU A 61 3.85 10.40 -2.46
C GLU A 61 4.60 10.38 -1.13
N ARG A 62 4.72 11.54 -0.50
CA ARG A 62 5.28 11.68 0.83
C ARG A 62 4.52 10.89 1.89
N VAL A 63 3.21 11.08 1.99
CA VAL A 63 2.43 10.40 3.02
C VAL A 63 2.39 8.88 2.76
N VAL A 64 2.40 8.46 1.49
CA VAL A 64 2.56 7.04 1.10
C VAL A 64 3.92 6.50 1.58
N ASN A 65 5.02 7.24 1.36
CA ASN A 65 6.35 6.82 1.81
C ASN A 65 6.41 6.67 3.34
N VAL A 66 5.89 7.65 4.08
CA VAL A 66 5.83 7.58 5.55
C VAL A 66 4.96 6.41 6.00
N SER A 67 3.82 6.17 5.34
CA SER A 67 2.92 5.06 5.65
C SER A 67 3.61 3.70 5.50
N LEU A 68 4.42 3.52 4.46
CA LEU A 68 5.23 2.31 4.28
C LEU A 68 6.36 2.21 5.30
N ARG A 69 6.97 3.34 5.69
CA ARG A 69 8.08 3.38 6.66
C ARG A 69 7.66 2.95 8.06
N VAL A 70 6.43 3.27 8.48
CA VAL A 70 5.92 2.88 9.80
C VAL A 70 5.45 1.43 9.86
N VAL A 71 5.35 0.72 8.73
CA VAL A 71 5.11 -0.73 8.73
C VAL A 71 6.20 -1.43 9.55
N PRO A 72 5.85 -2.42 10.40
CA PRO A 72 6.81 -3.17 11.18
C PRO A 72 7.95 -3.72 10.33
N GLU A 73 9.19 -3.54 10.78
CA GLU A 73 10.42 -3.83 10.04
C GLU A 73 10.42 -5.26 9.46
N ALA A 74 9.98 -6.25 10.24
CA ALA A 74 9.91 -7.65 9.81
C ALA A 74 8.98 -7.93 8.62
N MET A 75 8.10 -7.00 8.26
CA MET A 75 7.19 -7.11 7.11
C MET A 75 7.50 -6.12 6.00
N ARG A 76 8.31 -5.09 6.25
CA ARG A 76 8.44 -3.91 5.40
C ARG A 76 8.81 -4.25 3.96
N ASP A 77 9.89 -5.00 3.76
CA ASP A 77 10.37 -5.34 2.40
C ASP A 77 9.32 -6.09 1.58
N GLY A 78 8.57 -6.98 2.24
CA GLY A 78 7.49 -7.72 1.59
C GLY A 78 6.29 -6.84 1.25
N VAL A 79 5.94 -5.91 2.14
CA VAL A 79 4.86 -4.94 1.92
C VAL A 79 5.24 -3.96 0.81
N GLU A 80 6.47 -3.46 0.79
CA GLU A 80 6.97 -2.54 -0.24
C GLU A 80 7.09 -3.22 -1.61
N GLY A 81 7.60 -4.45 -1.65
CA GLY A 81 7.64 -5.24 -2.89
C GLY A 81 6.24 -5.47 -3.45
N LEU A 82 5.30 -5.88 -2.60
CA LEU A 82 3.91 -6.09 -3.00
C LEU A 82 3.22 -4.78 -3.42
N PHE A 83 3.49 -3.67 -2.72
CA PHE A 83 3.02 -2.34 -3.08
C PHE A 83 3.49 -1.97 -4.50
N ALA A 84 4.77 -2.13 -4.80
CA ALA A 84 5.31 -1.84 -6.13
C ALA A 84 4.72 -2.78 -7.19
N LEU A 85 4.63 -4.09 -6.93
CA LEU A 85 4.02 -5.05 -7.85
C LEU A 85 2.60 -4.63 -8.23
N TYR A 86 1.83 -4.09 -7.29
CA TYR A 86 0.44 -3.70 -7.53
C TYR A 86 0.29 -2.62 -8.62
N GLY A 87 1.34 -1.84 -8.89
CA GLY A 87 1.40 -0.90 -10.02
C GLY A 87 1.24 -1.57 -11.39
N CYS A 88 1.39 -2.90 -11.49
CA CYS A 88 1.16 -3.63 -12.74
C CYS A 88 -0.32 -3.80 -13.11
N PHE A 89 -1.24 -3.67 -12.13
CA PHE A 89 -2.69 -3.78 -12.36
C PHE A 89 -3.27 -2.49 -12.94
N PRO A 90 -4.39 -2.57 -13.69
CA PRO A 90 -5.08 -1.39 -14.19
C PRO A 90 -5.69 -0.56 -13.06
N GLU A 91 -5.98 0.70 -13.37
CA GLU A 91 -6.78 1.59 -12.53
C GLU A 91 -8.25 1.12 -12.47
N ASP A 92 -8.98 1.55 -11.43
CA ASP A 92 -10.43 1.34 -11.26
C ASP A 92 -10.90 -0.12 -11.29
N LEU A 93 -10.00 -1.07 -11.03
CA LEU A 93 -10.31 -2.48 -10.98
C LEU A 93 -10.09 -3.05 -9.58
N THR A 94 -11.08 -3.81 -9.12
CA THR A 94 -10.92 -4.68 -7.96
C THR A 94 -10.20 -5.95 -8.38
N VAL A 95 -8.96 -6.09 -7.90
CA VAL A 95 -8.07 -7.20 -8.21
C VAL A 95 -8.36 -8.35 -7.25
N PRO A 96 -8.74 -9.54 -7.73
CA PRO A 96 -8.95 -10.70 -6.88
C PRO A 96 -7.67 -11.10 -6.17
N ALA A 97 -7.80 -11.49 -4.91
CA ALA A 97 -6.70 -11.88 -4.05
C ALA A 97 -5.91 -13.09 -4.61
N SER A 98 -6.58 -13.97 -5.37
CA SER A 98 -5.98 -15.10 -6.09
C SER A 98 -5.08 -14.67 -7.26
N ALA A 99 -5.41 -13.60 -7.96
CA ALA A 99 -4.56 -13.04 -9.01
C ALA A 99 -3.30 -12.44 -8.39
N ILE A 100 -3.43 -11.77 -7.24
CA ILE A 100 -2.29 -11.25 -6.49
C ILE A 100 -1.40 -12.40 -6.01
N ASP A 101 -1.96 -13.48 -5.46
CA ASP A 101 -1.19 -14.66 -5.04
C ASP A 101 -0.37 -15.26 -6.18
N LEU A 102 -0.95 -15.32 -7.38
CA LEU A 102 -0.29 -15.85 -8.57
C LEU A 102 0.89 -14.98 -9.00
N LEU A 103 0.73 -13.65 -8.92
CA LEU A 103 1.71 -12.68 -9.41
C LEU A 103 2.73 -12.25 -8.35
N ALA A 104 2.48 -12.51 -7.06
CA ALA A 104 3.34 -12.11 -5.95
C ALA A 104 4.83 -12.48 -6.13
N PRO A 105 5.20 -13.65 -6.69
CA PRO A 105 6.61 -13.96 -6.96
C PRO A 105 7.32 -13.00 -7.94
N LEU A 106 6.58 -12.22 -8.73
CA LEU A 106 7.12 -11.21 -9.65
C LEU A 106 7.45 -9.88 -8.95
N MET A 107 7.16 -9.75 -7.66
CA MET A 107 7.40 -8.50 -6.95
C MET A 107 8.89 -8.15 -6.91
N PRO A 108 9.25 -6.86 -6.97
CA PRO A 108 10.62 -6.42 -6.75
C PRO A 108 11.05 -6.71 -5.31
N GLY A 109 12.37 -6.83 -5.11
CA GLY A 109 12.97 -7.07 -3.80
C GLY A 109 13.98 -8.21 -3.81
N GLU A 110 14.48 -8.55 -2.62
CA GLU A 110 15.44 -9.63 -2.45
C GLU A 110 14.81 -11.00 -2.73
N GLU A 111 15.64 -11.95 -3.12
CA GLU A 111 15.22 -13.31 -3.46
C GLU A 111 14.49 -14.01 -2.30
N ALA A 112 14.95 -13.81 -1.06
CA ALA A 112 14.29 -14.36 0.13
C ALA A 112 12.84 -13.87 0.28
N VAL A 113 12.59 -12.60 -0.05
CA VAL A 113 11.25 -12.00 0.02
C VAL A 113 10.36 -12.55 -1.10
N ARG A 114 10.89 -12.69 -2.33
CA ARG A 114 10.17 -13.34 -3.44
C ARG A 114 9.81 -14.80 -3.14
N GLN A 115 10.72 -15.54 -2.49
CA GLN A 115 10.44 -16.91 -2.06
C GLN A 115 9.36 -16.96 -0.98
N ALA A 116 9.34 -15.99 -0.06
CA ALA A 116 8.27 -15.86 0.92
C ALA A 116 6.92 -15.55 0.24
N ALA A 117 6.93 -14.79 -0.87
CA ALA A 117 5.76 -14.47 -1.68
C ALA A 117 5.11 -15.69 -2.36
N ALA A 118 5.82 -16.82 -2.49
CA ALA A 118 5.21 -18.07 -2.97
C ALA A 118 4.18 -18.65 -1.97
N LYS A 119 4.18 -18.18 -0.71
CA LYS A 119 3.23 -18.62 0.32
C LYS A 119 2.04 -17.66 0.37
N LYS A 120 0.86 -18.10 -0.07
CA LYS A 120 -0.39 -17.30 -0.05
C LYS A 120 -0.66 -16.61 1.29
N LEU A 121 -0.47 -17.33 2.40
CA LEU A 121 -0.67 -16.75 3.74
C LEU A 121 0.23 -15.53 4.00
N GLN A 122 1.45 -15.54 3.49
CA GLN A 122 2.38 -14.43 3.64
C GLN A 122 1.94 -13.24 2.79
N VAL A 123 1.55 -13.46 1.54
CA VAL A 123 0.99 -12.43 0.65
C VAL A 123 -0.24 -11.79 1.29
N ARG A 124 -1.14 -12.60 1.85
CA ARG A 124 -2.34 -12.14 2.57
C ARG A 124 -2.01 -11.26 3.76
N ARG A 125 -0.95 -11.57 4.52
CA ARG A 125 -0.47 -10.72 5.62
C ARG A 125 0.01 -9.37 5.13
N TRP A 126 0.75 -9.33 4.03
CA TRP A 126 1.21 -8.07 3.43
C TRP A 126 0.06 -7.24 2.85
N LEU A 127 -0.90 -7.88 2.18
CA LEU A 127 -2.13 -7.20 1.72
C LEU A 127 -2.90 -6.59 2.89
N GLN A 128 -3.01 -7.30 4.00
CA GLN A 128 -3.68 -6.78 5.19
C GLN A 128 -2.94 -5.56 5.77
N ALA A 129 -1.61 -5.54 5.72
CA ALA A 129 -0.83 -4.37 6.14
C ALA A 129 -1.11 -3.16 5.23
N LEU A 130 -1.18 -3.36 3.91
CA LEU A 130 -1.53 -2.32 2.94
C LEU A 130 -2.97 -1.79 3.13
N LEU A 131 -3.93 -2.66 3.45
CA LEU A 131 -5.29 -2.25 3.80
C LEU A 131 -5.32 -1.43 5.09
N LYS A 132 -4.62 -1.87 6.14
CA LYS A 132 -4.54 -1.14 7.42
C LYS A 132 -3.90 0.24 7.25
N ALA A 133 -2.93 0.34 6.36
CA ALA A 133 -2.26 1.58 5.98
C ALA A 133 -3.12 2.48 5.06
N ASN A 134 -4.32 2.04 4.67
CA ASN A 134 -5.22 2.71 3.71
C ASN A 134 -4.57 2.97 2.33
N LEU A 135 -3.57 2.17 1.97
CA LEU A 135 -2.90 2.17 0.66
C LEU A 135 -3.65 1.29 -0.36
N LEU A 136 -4.45 0.34 0.13
CA LEU A 136 -5.41 -0.43 -0.63
C LEU A 136 -6.80 -0.28 -0.01
N ARG A 137 -7.83 -0.57 -0.79
CA ARG A 137 -9.23 -0.59 -0.36
C ARG A 137 -9.80 -1.98 -0.56
N SER A 138 -10.65 -2.41 0.36
CA SER A 138 -11.43 -3.64 0.22
C SER A 138 -12.88 -3.27 -0.06
N GLU A 139 -13.53 -4.00 -0.96
CA GLU A 139 -14.98 -3.90 -1.16
C GLU A 139 -15.77 -4.62 -0.07
N ALA A 140 -15.13 -5.53 0.68
CA ALA A 140 -15.77 -6.21 1.79
C ALA A 140 -15.86 -5.27 2.99
N ALA A 141 -17.07 -5.07 3.51
CA ALA A 141 -17.30 -4.29 4.74
C ALA A 141 -16.52 -4.82 5.96
N SER A 142 -16.10 -6.10 5.94
CA SER A 142 -15.25 -6.71 6.97
C SER A 142 -13.77 -6.32 6.88
N GLY A 143 -13.37 -5.58 5.84
CA GLY A 143 -11.96 -5.30 5.55
C GLY A 143 -11.18 -6.55 5.09
N SER A 144 -11.87 -7.60 4.65
CA SER A 144 -11.25 -8.82 4.13
C SER A 144 -10.66 -8.60 2.75
N VAL A 145 -9.47 -9.15 2.51
CA VAL A 145 -8.83 -9.16 1.18
C VAL A 145 -9.48 -10.16 0.22
N GLU A 146 -10.27 -11.12 0.69
CA GLU A 146 -10.77 -12.24 -0.12
C GLU A 146 -11.72 -11.79 -1.24
N ALA A 147 -12.47 -10.70 -1.04
CA ALA A 147 -13.33 -10.11 -2.08
C ALA A 147 -12.53 -9.37 -3.17
N GLY A 148 -11.21 -9.31 -3.03
CA GLY A 148 -10.33 -8.48 -3.83
C GLY A 148 -10.09 -7.12 -3.19
N VAL A 149 -9.16 -6.39 -3.80
CA VAL A 149 -8.74 -5.07 -3.35
C VAL A 149 -8.66 -4.11 -4.53
N SER A 150 -8.85 -2.83 -4.28
CA SER A 150 -8.70 -1.74 -5.25
C SER A 150 -7.75 -0.68 -4.70
N VAL A 151 -7.32 0.25 -5.55
CA VAL A 151 -6.36 1.29 -5.19
C VAL A 151 -6.84 2.65 -5.70
N HIS A 152 -6.50 3.71 -4.97
CA HIS A 152 -6.73 5.08 -5.42
C HIS A 152 -5.70 5.45 -6.51
N ASP A 153 -6.11 6.15 -7.56
CA ASP A 153 -5.26 6.59 -8.69
C ASP A 153 -3.91 7.20 -8.25
N LEU A 154 -3.91 8.17 -7.34
CA LEU A 154 -2.71 8.82 -6.82
C LEU A 154 -1.76 7.86 -6.09
N VAL A 155 -2.29 6.86 -5.39
CA VAL A 155 -1.48 5.82 -4.73
C VAL A 155 -0.91 4.87 -5.80
N ARG A 156 -1.70 4.54 -6.82
CA ARG A 156 -1.28 3.72 -7.95
C ARG A 156 -0.15 4.37 -8.74
N ASP A 157 -0.18 5.68 -8.93
CA ASP A 157 0.93 6.42 -9.55
C ASP A 157 2.24 6.23 -8.78
N CYS A 158 2.19 6.24 -7.45
CA CYS A 158 3.35 5.96 -6.61
C CYS A 158 3.83 4.51 -6.79
N MET A 159 2.90 3.54 -6.89
CA MET A 159 3.23 2.13 -7.15
C MET A 159 3.90 1.96 -8.52
N ILE A 160 3.39 2.62 -9.56
CA ILE A 160 3.96 2.60 -10.91
C ILE A 160 5.38 3.16 -10.89
N ARG A 161 5.60 4.35 -10.33
CA ARG A 161 6.93 4.97 -10.28
C ARG A 161 7.93 4.08 -9.54
N ARG A 162 7.51 3.38 -8.49
CA ARG A 162 8.36 2.42 -7.77
C ARG A 162 8.67 1.20 -8.62
N LEU A 163 7.69 0.64 -9.32
CA LEU A 163 7.90 -0.51 -10.19
C LEU A 163 8.75 -0.15 -11.41
N GLU A 164 8.64 1.05 -11.97
CA GLU A 164 9.48 1.53 -13.07
C GLU A 164 10.96 1.64 -12.69
N LYS A 165 11.27 1.88 -11.40
CA LYS A 165 12.64 1.92 -10.87
C LYS A 165 13.26 0.53 -10.68
N ASP A 166 12.49 -0.56 -10.86
CA ASP A 166 13.01 -1.92 -10.71
C ASP A 166 14.05 -2.24 -11.79
N PRO A 167 15.31 -2.56 -11.41
CA PRO A 167 16.37 -2.90 -12.36
C PRO A 167 16.07 -4.17 -13.19
N ALA A 168 15.12 -5.01 -12.79
CA ALA A 168 14.74 -6.23 -13.51
C ALA A 168 13.88 -5.99 -14.77
N GLY A 169 13.71 -4.74 -15.20
CA GLY A 169 13.04 -4.36 -16.45
C GLY A 169 11.78 -3.52 -16.26
N GLY A 170 11.46 -3.16 -15.02
CA GLY A 170 10.39 -2.27 -14.64
C GLY A 170 8.98 -2.71 -15.05
N LEU A 171 8.04 -1.76 -15.03
CA LEU A 171 6.61 -1.97 -15.27
C LEU A 171 6.30 -2.86 -16.49
N ARG A 172 6.90 -2.55 -17.65
CA ARG A 172 6.61 -3.26 -18.90
C ARG A 172 7.06 -4.73 -18.87
N ALA A 173 8.20 -5.01 -18.23
CA ALA A 173 8.68 -6.39 -18.11
C ALA A 173 7.77 -7.19 -17.16
N THR A 174 7.41 -6.60 -16.01
CA THR A 174 6.49 -7.20 -15.05
C THR A 174 5.12 -7.47 -15.68
N GLN A 175 4.56 -6.52 -16.43
CA GLN A 175 3.28 -6.70 -17.12
C GLN A 175 3.31 -7.84 -18.14
N ARG A 176 4.39 -7.99 -18.92
CA ARG A 176 4.53 -9.11 -19.86
C ARG A 176 4.56 -10.45 -19.15
N GLN A 177 5.31 -10.54 -18.04
CA GLN A 177 5.36 -11.76 -17.23
C GLN A 177 4.02 -12.06 -16.58
N ALA A 178 3.32 -11.04 -16.07
CA ALA A 178 2.01 -11.18 -15.48
C ALA A 178 0.98 -11.73 -16.48
N VAL A 179 0.95 -11.21 -17.71
CA VAL A 179 0.08 -11.73 -18.78
C VAL A 179 0.39 -13.19 -19.07
N THR A 180 1.67 -13.57 -19.19
CA THR A 180 2.07 -14.97 -19.40
C THR A 180 1.57 -15.89 -18.29
N LEU A 181 1.73 -15.49 -17.02
CA LEU A 181 1.27 -16.28 -15.88
C LEU A 181 -0.26 -16.40 -15.82
N LEU A 182 -0.98 -15.30 -16.10
CA LEU A 182 -2.44 -15.28 -16.12
C LEU A 182 -3.00 -16.18 -17.24
N LEU A 183 -2.41 -16.14 -18.43
CA LEU A 183 -2.79 -17.02 -19.54
C LEU A 183 -2.54 -18.49 -19.21
N ALA A 184 -1.37 -18.81 -18.65
CA ALA A 184 -1.07 -20.18 -18.22
C ALA A 184 -2.04 -20.69 -17.14
N ALA A 185 -2.43 -19.82 -16.19
CA ALA A 185 -3.42 -20.15 -15.17
C ALA A 185 -4.84 -20.33 -15.77
N PHE A 186 -5.21 -19.52 -16.76
CA PHE A 186 -6.48 -19.65 -17.48
C PHE A 186 -6.55 -20.97 -18.25
N ASP A 187 -5.49 -21.32 -18.99
CA ASP A 187 -5.41 -22.59 -19.74
C ASP A 187 -5.48 -23.80 -18.79
N ALA A 188 -4.83 -23.72 -17.63
CA ALA A 188 -4.83 -24.77 -16.61
C ALA A 188 -6.20 -24.94 -15.92
N ALA A 189 -6.99 -23.87 -15.78
CA ALA A 189 -8.32 -23.92 -15.20
C ALA A 189 -9.36 -24.58 -16.13
N GLY A 190 -9.08 -24.65 -17.44
CA GLY A 190 -10.01 -25.14 -18.45
C GLY A 190 -11.17 -24.17 -18.71
N PRO A 191 -12.01 -24.42 -19.74
CA PRO A 191 -13.18 -23.60 -19.99
C PRO A 191 -14.13 -23.67 -18.79
N VAL A 192 -14.49 -22.50 -18.26
CA VAL A 192 -15.60 -22.38 -17.30
C VAL A 192 -16.88 -22.80 -18.04
N ALA A 193 -17.37 -24.01 -17.74
CA ALA A 193 -18.60 -24.54 -18.29
C ALA A 193 -19.83 -23.80 -17.77
#